data_AF-A0A7W5DEV1-F1
#
_entry.id   AF-A0A7W5DEV1-F1
#
_cell.length_a   1.000
_cell.length_b   1.000
_cell.length_c   1.000
_cell.angle_alpha   90.00
_cell.angle_beta   90.00
_cell.angle_gamma   90.00
#
_symmetry.space_group_name_H-M   'P 1'
#
loop_
_entity.id
_entity.type
_entity.pdbx_description
1 polymer ?
#
loop_
_entity_poly.entity_id
_entity_poly.type
_entity_poly.pdbx_seq_one_letter_code
_entity_poly.pdbx_strand_id
1 'polypeptide(L)'
;MNASLYLAAFSGGALTLLSPCILPVLPFVLARTGRPFRQGALPLLVGMALTFAVVASLGAVAGGWAVRLNQFGRATALVALAISALALLSPRLADWMTRPVVQLGDRLSNRVGSDTGWLGSVLLGVATGVVWSPCAGPILGLILTGAALAGPGVQTSLLLLAYAAGAALALAVALRVGEERFAGLNARLRTSVWPRRVLGAAMLAGVAAVASGADTGALARLSLNWSNGLEQRLLQALPMGAAAAETLPDAPRGTPSGLPVEPIRPDLSGAMNWLNGEPLNLQQLRGKVVLVNFWTYSCINCLRTLPHVRAWAQKYADQGLVVIGVHTPEFAFEKDAGNVQKALKRLGITYPVAQDNDFTVWRAFQNQYWPALYFIDAQGRVRHHQFGEGDEARSEQVIQALLRESGAEGTAKPSVALDTHGPGLPADLSNVRSPETYLGYREASGFASPSGVARDRSKAYTVGRLGLNDWGLKGAWTIGPEFAQLDESGGAVAIRFHARDAHLVLGLVAGHGPIPFQLTLDGRTPGADHGEDVDAEGRGVVDATRLYQLVRQHGSIGDRVVEIRFLDRGARAFAFTFG
;
A
#
# COMPACT_ATOMS: atom_id res chain seq x y z
N MET A 1 25.77 -4.87 16.34
CA MET A 1 25.05 -5.57 17.44
C MET A 1 24.02 -4.60 18.02
N ASN A 2 22.73 -4.86 17.80
CA ASN A 2 21.68 -3.84 17.88
C ASN A 2 21.00 -3.82 19.25
N ALA A 3 21.65 -3.21 20.25
CA ALA A 3 21.04 -2.97 21.57
C ALA A 3 19.72 -2.17 21.46
N SER A 4 19.60 -1.31 20.45
CA SER A 4 18.39 -0.53 20.14
C SER A 4 17.16 -1.37 19.78
N LEU A 5 17.33 -2.47 19.02
CA LEU A 5 16.23 -3.37 18.67
C LEU A 5 15.71 -4.13 19.90
N TYR A 6 16.61 -4.55 20.78
CA TYR A 6 16.23 -5.21 22.03
C TYR A 6 15.54 -4.24 22.99
N LEU A 7 15.99 -2.98 23.07
CA LEU A 7 15.32 -1.94 23.84
C LEU A 7 13.93 -1.62 23.28
N ALA A 8 13.79 -1.51 21.96
CA ALA A 8 12.48 -1.28 21.33
C ALA A 8 11.51 -2.44 21.57
N ALA A 9 11.97 -3.68 21.41
CA ALA A 9 11.18 -4.87 21.72
C ALA A 9 10.76 -4.89 23.20
N PHE A 10 11.69 -4.58 24.11
CA PHE A 10 11.45 -4.50 25.54
C PHE A 10 10.44 -3.40 25.91
N SER A 11 10.59 -2.19 25.36
CA SER A 11 9.66 -1.09 25.58
C SER A 11 8.28 -1.38 25.00
N GLY A 12 8.19 -1.99 23.82
CA GLY A 12 6.92 -2.44 23.23
C GLY A 12 6.20 -3.46 24.12
N GLY A 13 6.95 -4.40 24.70
CA GLY A 13 6.44 -5.34 25.70
C GLY A 13 5.87 -4.64 26.92
N ALA A 14 6.58 -3.64 27.47
CA ALA A 14 6.12 -2.88 28.63
C ALA A 14 4.86 -2.02 28.33
N LEU A 15 4.81 -1.39 27.15
CA LEU A 15 3.69 -0.56 26.70
C LEU A 15 2.41 -1.36 26.47
N THR A 16 2.51 -2.67 26.20
CA THR A 16 1.31 -3.50 26.03
C THR A 16 0.40 -3.47 27.25
N LEU A 17 0.92 -3.27 28.47
CA LEU A 17 0.11 -3.20 29.69
C LEU A 17 -0.95 -2.07 29.65
N LEU A 18 -0.71 -1.02 28.85
CA LEU A 18 -1.62 0.11 28.64
C LEU A 18 -2.72 -0.19 27.60
N SER A 19 -2.67 -1.35 26.94
CA SER A 19 -3.64 -1.71 25.92
C SER A 19 -5.04 -1.95 26.52
N PRO A 20 -6.10 -1.36 25.95
CA PRO A 20 -7.45 -1.40 26.50
C PRO A 20 -8.02 -2.82 26.67
N CYS A 21 -7.44 -3.82 25.99
CA CYS A 21 -7.84 -5.22 26.08
C CYS A 21 -7.40 -5.93 27.39
N ILE A 22 -6.42 -5.38 28.12
CA ILE A 22 -5.83 -6.01 29.32
C ILE A 22 -6.42 -5.45 30.61
N LEU A 23 -6.89 -4.20 30.56
CA LEU A 23 -7.53 -3.50 31.67
C LEU A 23 -8.60 -4.35 32.40
N PRO A 24 -9.45 -5.14 31.71
CA PRO A 24 -10.47 -5.97 32.37
C PRO A 24 -9.93 -7.18 33.15
N VAL A 25 -8.73 -7.68 32.82
CA VAL A 25 -8.13 -8.90 33.41
C VAL A 25 -7.19 -8.57 34.58
N LEU A 26 -6.68 -7.33 34.60
CA LEU A 26 -5.80 -6.81 35.65
C LEU A 26 -6.30 -7.08 37.09
N PRO A 27 -7.61 -6.98 37.42
CA PRO A 27 -8.11 -7.26 38.76
C PRO A 27 -7.93 -8.71 39.23
N PHE A 28 -8.01 -9.68 38.31
CA PHE A 28 -7.82 -11.11 38.63
C PHE A 28 -6.35 -11.43 38.95
N VAL A 29 -5.42 -10.73 38.30
CA VAL A 29 -3.98 -10.88 38.53
C VAL A 29 -3.57 -10.20 39.84
N LEU A 30 -4.12 -9.01 40.12
CA LEU A 30 -3.91 -8.27 41.37
C LEU A 30 -4.51 -8.97 42.59
N ALA A 31 -5.55 -9.80 42.44
CA ALA A 31 -6.16 -10.55 43.55
C ALA A 31 -5.23 -11.64 44.16
N ARG A 32 -4.05 -11.90 43.57
CA ARG A 32 -3.08 -12.91 44.04
C ARG A 32 -1.83 -12.31 44.71
N THR A 33 -1.82 -11.03 45.06
CA THR A 33 -0.65 -10.29 45.59
C THR A 33 -0.10 -10.73 46.96
N GLY A 34 -0.65 -11.75 47.62
CA GLY A 34 -0.22 -12.18 48.95
C GLY A 34 0.90 -13.24 49.05
N ARG A 35 1.66 -13.57 47.99
CA ARG A 35 2.67 -14.67 48.02
C ARG A 35 4.09 -14.21 47.67
N PRO A 36 5.15 -14.84 48.25
CA PRO A 36 6.54 -14.44 48.01
C PRO A 36 6.92 -14.52 46.52
N PHE A 37 7.58 -13.46 46.02
CA PHE A 37 7.89 -13.21 44.60
C PHE A 37 8.55 -14.41 43.89
N ARG A 38 9.36 -15.20 44.60
CA ARG A 38 10.05 -16.39 44.07
C ARG A 38 9.13 -17.61 43.82
N GLN A 39 8.04 -17.77 44.57
CA GLN A 39 7.16 -18.95 44.47
C GLN A 39 5.89 -18.68 43.66
N GLY A 40 5.46 -17.41 43.56
CA GLY A 40 4.25 -17.03 42.82
C GLY A 40 4.52 -16.36 41.46
N ALA A 41 5.26 -15.25 41.47
CA ALA A 41 5.39 -14.38 40.30
C ALA A 41 6.39 -14.91 39.26
N LEU A 42 7.56 -15.40 39.69
CA LEU A 42 8.60 -15.87 38.78
C LEU A 42 8.15 -17.06 37.88
N PRO A 43 7.46 -18.09 38.41
CA PRO A 43 6.99 -19.21 37.60
C PRO A 43 5.89 -18.82 36.58
N LEU A 44 5.06 -17.84 36.96
CA LEU A 44 4.02 -17.29 36.09
C LEU A 44 4.63 -16.54 34.89
N LEU A 45 5.68 -15.75 35.14
CA LEU A 45 6.43 -15.05 34.08
C LEU A 45 7.15 -16.02 33.14
N VAL A 46 7.70 -17.10 33.67
CA VAL A 46 8.32 -18.17 32.87
C VAL A 46 7.30 -18.85 31.97
N GLY A 47 6.12 -19.23 32.51
CA GLY A 47 5.05 -19.84 31.71
C GLY A 47 4.52 -18.93 30.59
N MET A 48 4.45 -17.63 30.86
CA MET A 48 4.06 -16.63 29.87
C MET A 48 5.10 -16.49 28.75
N ALA A 49 6.40 -16.38 29.10
CA ALA A 49 7.48 -16.30 28.12
C ALA A 49 7.53 -17.56 27.23
N LEU A 50 7.30 -18.74 27.81
CA LEU A 50 7.26 -20.01 27.10
C LEU A 50 6.10 -20.07 26.08
N THR A 51 4.95 -19.51 26.45
CA THR A 51 3.77 -19.43 25.57
C THR A 51 4.00 -18.50 24.39
N PHE A 52 4.58 -17.32 24.63
CA PHE A 52 4.96 -16.41 23.54
C PHE A 52 5.99 -17.04 22.61
N ALA A 53 6.97 -17.78 23.13
CA ALA A 53 7.94 -18.50 22.31
C ALA A 53 7.29 -19.60 21.47
N VAL A 54 6.37 -20.38 22.03
CA VAL A 54 5.64 -21.45 21.31
C VAL A 54 4.71 -20.85 20.25
N VAL A 55 3.91 -19.84 20.59
CA VAL A 55 2.98 -19.18 19.64
C VAL A 55 3.75 -18.51 18.50
N ALA A 56 4.87 -17.85 18.80
CA ALA A 56 5.70 -17.24 17.77
C ALA A 56 6.37 -18.29 16.86
N SER A 57 6.81 -19.42 17.42
CA SER A 57 7.38 -20.52 16.65
C SER A 57 6.32 -21.17 15.75
N LEU A 58 5.11 -21.38 16.26
CA LEU A 58 3.98 -21.88 15.47
C LEU A 58 3.55 -20.88 14.39
N GLY A 59 3.57 -19.58 14.69
CA GLY A 59 3.29 -18.51 13.72
C GLY A 59 4.33 -18.45 12.59
N ALA A 60 5.61 -18.64 12.90
CA ALA A 60 6.69 -18.70 11.91
C ALA A 60 6.54 -19.91 10.97
N VAL A 61 6.10 -21.08 11.48
CA VAL A 61 5.85 -22.28 10.67
C VAL A 61 4.53 -22.19 9.87
N ALA A 62 3.51 -21.52 10.42
CA ALA A 62 2.22 -21.32 9.77
C ALA A 62 2.24 -20.25 8.65
N GLY A 63 3.24 -19.38 8.62
CA GLY A 63 3.36 -18.29 7.64
C GLY A 63 3.33 -18.75 6.18
N GLY A 64 3.88 -19.93 5.87
CA GLY A 64 3.84 -20.51 4.52
C GLY A 64 2.43 -20.91 4.05
N TRP A 65 1.54 -21.25 4.99
CA TRP A 65 0.14 -21.63 4.70
C TRP A 65 -0.81 -20.43 4.78
N ALA A 66 -0.50 -19.44 5.60
CA ALA A 66 -1.31 -18.25 5.82
C ALA A 66 -1.48 -17.38 4.55
N VAL A 67 -0.47 -17.33 3.69
CA VAL A 67 -0.51 -16.53 2.44
C VAL A 67 -1.51 -17.12 1.42
N ARG A 68 -1.75 -18.44 1.42
CA ARG A 68 -2.76 -19.08 0.56
C ARG A 68 -4.21 -18.93 1.06
N LEU A 69 -4.41 -18.53 2.32
CA LEU A 69 -5.72 -18.43 2.96
C LEU A 69 -6.28 -17.00 3.00
N ASN A 70 -5.65 -16.04 2.30
CA ASN A 70 -5.87 -14.60 2.42
C ASN A 70 -7.33 -14.13 2.23
N GLN A 71 -8.19 -14.87 1.50
CA GLN A 71 -9.62 -14.55 1.40
C GLN A 71 -10.47 -15.08 2.55
N PHE A 72 -10.17 -16.29 3.07
CA PHE A 72 -10.90 -16.86 4.21
C PHE A 72 -10.44 -16.27 5.56
N GLY A 73 -9.17 -15.88 5.68
CA GLY A 73 -8.62 -15.29 6.91
C GLY A 73 -9.29 -13.97 7.30
N ARG A 74 -9.54 -13.08 6.33
CA ARG A 74 -10.23 -11.80 6.57
C ARG A 74 -11.66 -12.01 7.05
N ALA A 75 -12.41 -12.91 6.40
CA ALA A 75 -13.77 -13.24 6.81
C ALA A 75 -13.81 -13.84 8.23
N THR A 76 -12.90 -14.77 8.53
CA THR A 76 -12.82 -15.43 9.83
C THR A 76 -12.43 -14.44 10.95
N ALA A 77 -11.49 -13.53 10.69
CA ALA A 77 -11.10 -12.50 11.64
C ALA A 77 -12.23 -11.49 11.92
N LEU A 78 -12.96 -11.07 10.89
CA LEU A 78 -14.12 -10.19 11.05
C LEU A 78 -15.25 -10.86 11.82
N VAL A 79 -15.52 -12.15 11.58
CA VAL A 79 -16.49 -12.93 12.34
C VAL A 79 -16.07 -13.05 13.81
N ALA A 80 -14.80 -13.34 14.10
CA ALA A 80 -14.29 -13.45 15.48
C ALA A 80 -14.36 -12.10 16.25
N LEU A 81 -14.04 -10.99 15.58
CA LEU A 81 -14.16 -9.65 16.15
C LEU A 81 -15.61 -9.25 16.37
N ALA A 82 -16.51 -9.55 15.43
CA ALA A 82 -17.94 -9.31 15.58
C ALA A 82 -18.52 -10.10 16.77
N ILE A 83 -18.12 -11.36 16.92
CA ILE A 83 -18.51 -12.23 18.03
C ILE A 83 -18.05 -11.65 19.37
N SER A 84 -16.79 -11.20 19.45
CA SER A 84 -16.22 -10.60 20.66
C SER A 84 -16.89 -9.27 21.02
N ALA A 85 -17.24 -8.46 20.02
CA ALA A 85 -17.94 -7.20 20.21
C ALA A 85 -19.42 -7.41 20.63
N LEU A 86 -20.10 -8.43 20.08
CA LEU A 86 -21.43 -8.86 20.55
C LEU A 86 -21.40 -9.36 21.99
N ALA A 87 -20.36 -10.10 22.39
CA ALA A 87 -20.17 -10.58 23.75
C ALA A 87 -20.00 -9.41 24.75
N LEU A 88 -19.32 -8.32 24.35
CA LEU A 88 -19.20 -7.10 25.16
C LEU A 88 -20.53 -6.34 25.31
N LEU A 89 -21.44 -6.47 24.35
CA LEU A 89 -22.73 -5.77 24.34
C LEU A 89 -23.79 -6.46 25.22
N SER A 90 -23.73 -7.80 25.33
CA SER A 90 -24.70 -8.61 26.09
C SER A 90 -24.00 -9.53 27.09
N PRO A 91 -24.13 -9.28 28.42
CA PRO A 91 -23.57 -10.15 29.45
C PRO A 91 -24.06 -11.60 29.36
N ARG A 92 -25.31 -11.81 28.90
CA ARG A 92 -25.90 -13.14 28.72
C ARG A 92 -25.26 -13.93 27.57
N LEU A 93 -24.84 -13.25 26.51
CA LEU A 93 -24.20 -13.88 25.36
C LEU A 93 -22.75 -14.26 25.67
N ALA A 94 -22.04 -13.38 26.41
CA ALA A 94 -20.71 -13.68 26.93
C ALA A 94 -20.71 -14.91 27.86
N ASP A 95 -21.69 -14.98 28.77
CA ASP A 95 -21.82 -16.13 29.68
C ASP A 95 -22.13 -17.43 28.92
N TRP A 96 -23.04 -17.40 27.93
CA TRP A 96 -23.37 -18.59 27.14
C TRP A 96 -22.16 -19.11 26.35
N MET A 97 -21.39 -18.20 25.76
CA MET A 97 -20.23 -18.52 24.92
C MET A 97 -19.02 -19.00 25.73
N THR A 98 -18.79 -18.44 26.91
CA THR A 98 -17.64 -18.78 27.76
C THR A 98 -17.90 -19.99 28.66
N ARG A 99 -19.16 -20.31 29.00
CA ARG A 99 -19.56 -21.46 29.82
C ARG A 99 -18.87 -22.78 29.49
N PRO A 100 -18.83 -23.28 28.24
CA PRO A 100 -18.20 -24.56 27.94
C PRO A 100 -16.68 -24.53 28.15
N VAL A 101 -16.04 -23.40 27.82
CA VAL A 101 -14.59 -23.21 28.00
C VAL A 101 -14.22 -23.06 29.47
N VAL A 102 -15.02 -22.31 30.23
CA VAL A 102 -14.85 -22.13 31.68
C VAL A 102 -15.12 -23.44 32.42
N GLN A 103 -16.11 -24.23 32.03
CA GLN A 103 -16.33 -25.57 32.60
C GLN A 103 -15.20 -26.54 32.28
N LEU A 104 -14.60 -26.45 31.08
CA LEU A 104 -13.40 -27.22 30.74
C LEU A 104 -12.21 -26.76 31.59
N GLY A 105 -12.05 -25.45 31.76
CA GLY A 105 -11.03 -24.80 32.58
C GLY A 105 -11.14 -25.17 34.06
N ASP A 106 -12.34 -25.16 34.64
CA ASP A 106 -12.59 -25.59 36.02
C ASP A 106 -12.32 -27.08 36.20
N ARG A 107 -12.63 -27.92 35.22
CA ARG A 107 -12.27 -29.35 35.25
C ARG A 107 -10.76 -29.58 35.16
N LEU A 108 -10.06 -28.79 34.37
CA LEU A 108 -8.60 -28.84 34.26
C LEU A 108 -7.94 -28.29 35.54
N SER A 109 -8.43 -27.16 36.05
CA SER A 109 -7.96 -26.50 37.26
C SER A 109 -8.24 -27.32 38.51
N ASN A 110 -9.37 -28.02 38.59
CA ASN A 110 -9.65 -28.93 39.71
C ASN A 110 -8.82 -30.22 39.64
N ARG A 111 -8.39 -30.66 38.44
CA ARG A 111 -7.42 -31.76 38.28
C ARG A 111 -5.98 -31.35 38.59
N VAL A 112 -5.66 -30.07 38.42
CA VAL A 112 -4.32 -29.49 38.70
C VAL A 112 -4.26 -28.91 40.13
N GLY A 113 -5.40 -28.60 40.74
CA GLY A 113 -5.52 -28.01 42.08
C GLY A 113 -5.11 -28.92 43.24
N SER A 114 -4.88 -30.21 42.99
CA SER A 114 -4.26 -31.12 43.96
C SER A 114 -2.74 -31.01 44.04
N ASP A 115 -2.08 -30.38 43.04
CA ASP A 115 -0.64 -30.10 43.07
C ASP A 115 -0.39 -28.58 43.17
N THR A 116 -0.25 -28.10 44.41
CA THR A 116 0.09 -26.72 44.79
C THR A 116 1.55 -26.33 44.49
N GLY A 117 2.18 -27.00 43.52
CA GLY A 117 3.58 -26.81 43.15
C GLY A 117 3.81 -25.78 42.04
N TRP A 118 5.09 -25.51 41.78
CA TRP A 118 5.64 -24.65 40.72
C TRP A 118 4.93 -24.81 39.35
N LEU A 119 4.50 -26.02 39.02
CA LEU A 119 3.79 -26.35 37.77
C LEU A 119 2.44 -25.63 37.62
N GLY A 120 1.67 -25.47 38.69
CA GLY A 120 0.37 -24.81 38.65
C GLY A 120 0.48 -23.31 38.33
N SER A 121 1.55 -22.67 38.80
CA SER A 121 1.86 -21.27 38.49
C SER A 121 2.35 -21.10 37.04
N VAL A 122 3.11 -22.07 36.51
CA VAL A 122 3.54 -22.09 35.10
C VAL A 122 2.35 -22.28 34.16
N LEU A 123 1.47 -23.24 34.43
CA LEU A 123 0.26 -23.48 33.63
C LEU A 123 -0.69 -22.28 33.60
N LEU A 124 -0.80 -21.56 34.72
CA LEU A 124 -1.58 -20.33 34.77
C LEU A 124 -0.92 -19.18 33.99
N GLY A 125 0.42 -19.11 33.99
CA GLY A 125 1.19 -18.23 33.10
C GLY A 125 0.95 -18.54 31.63
N VAL A 126 0.84 -19.83 31.29
CA VAL A 126 0.53 -20.29 29.93
C VAL A 126 -0.87 -19.87 29.51
N ALA A 127 -1.88 -20.13 30.34
CA ALA A 127 -3.26 -19.75 30.07
C ALA A 127 -3.40 -18.22 29.90
N THR A 128 -2.74 -17.44 30.77
CA THR A 128 -2.72 -15.98 30.66
C THR A 128 -2.05 -15.53 29.35
N GLY A 129 -0.92 -16.13 28.97
CA GLY A 129 -0.21 -15.82 27.73
C GLY A 129 -1.04 -16.07 26.45
N VAL A 130 -1.82 -17.16 26.41
CA VAL A 130 -2.71 -17.47 25.27
C VAL A 130 -3.80 -16.40 25.13
N VAL A 131 -4.40 -15.98 26.23
CA VAL A 131 -5.43 -14.91 26.24
C VAL A 131 -4.82 -13.55 25.90
N TRP A 132 -3.54 -13.34 26.19
CA TRP A 132 -2.84 -12.08 25.95
C TRP A 132 -2.39 -11.92 24.48
N SER A 133 -2.18 -13.03 23.77
CA SER A 133 -1.68 -13.07 22.39
C SER A 133 -2.48 -12.26 21.35
N PRO A 134 -3.84 -12.19 21.37
CA PRO A 134 -4.61 -11.43 20.37
C PRO A 134 -4.45 -9.90 20.49
N CYS A 135 -3.91 -9.42 21.60
CA CYS A 135 -3.82 -7.99 21.92
C CYS A 135 -2.40 -7.44 21.72
N ALA A 136 -1.53 -8.23 21.10
CA ALA A 136 -0.15 -7.84 20.88
C ALA A 136 -0.08 -6.74 19.81
N GLY A 137 0.55 -5.62 20.19
CA GLY A 137 0.61 -4.43 19.36
C GLY A 137 1.37 -4.63 18.03
N PRO A 138 1.38 -3.60 17.17
CA PRO A 138 2.03 -3.64 15.85
C PRO A 138 3.52 -4.01 15.92
N ILE A 139 4.21 -3.70 17.02
CA ILE A 139 5.61 -4.09 17.26
C ILE A 139 5.79 -5.63 17.26
N LEU A 140 4.92 -6.38 17.93
CA LEU A 140 5.00 -7.85 17.88
C LEU A 140 4.62 -8.34 16.47
N GLY A 141 3.66 -7.71 15.81
CA GLY A 141 3.31 -7.99 14.41
C GLY A 141 4.51 -7.83 13.47
N LEU A 142 5.31 -6.78 13.65
CA LEU A 142 6.55 -6.55 12.89
C LEU A 142 7.62 -7.59 13.22
N ILE A 143 7.81 -7.95 14.48
CA ILE A 143 8.76 -9.00 14.90
C ILE A 143 8.37 -10.35 14.29
N LEU A 144 7.08 -10.71 14.34
CA LEU A 144 6.54 -11.95 13.79
C LEU A 144 6.59 -11.97 12.27
N THR A 145 6.30 -10.85 11.61
CA THR A 145 6.44 -10.72 10.15
C THR A 145 7.90 -10.83 9.73
N GLY A 146 8.82 -10.21 10.47
CA GLY A 146 10.26 -10.38 10.28
C GLY A 146 10.71 -11.83 10.46
N ALA A 147 10.19 -12.54 11.48
CA ALA A 147 10.47 -13.95 11.71
C ALA A 147 9.90 -14.86 10.61
N ALA A 148 8.72 -14.52 10.07
CA ALA A 148 8.14 -15.24 8.95
C ALA A 148 8.92 -15.05 7.64
N LEU A 149 9.54 -13.87 7.44
CA LEU A 149 10.30 -13.54 6.24
C LEU A 149 11.76 -14.01 6.27
N ALA A 150 12.40 -14.00 7.45
CA ALA A 150 13.80 -14.39 7.64
C ALA A 150 13.99 -15.85 8.11
N GLY A 151 12.90 -16.54 8.46
CA GLY A 151 12.94 -17.87 9.07
C GLY A 151 13.24 -17.83 10.58
N PRO A 152 13.04 -18.95 11.31
CA PRO A 152 13.32 -19.02 12.73
C PRO A 152 14.83 -18.87 12.98
N GLY A 153 15.24 -17.71 13.51
CA GLY A 153 16.63 -17.39 13.80
C GLY A 153 16.86 -17.03 15.27
N VAL A 154 18.10 -17.20 15.75
CA VAL A 154 18.52 -16.85 17.12
C VAL A 154 18.16 -15.40 17.46
N GLN A 155 18.26 -14.49 16.48
CA GLN A 155 17.91 -13.08 16.62
C GLN A 155 16.40 -12.87 16.88
N THR A 156 15.52 -13.60 16.19
CA THR A 156 14.07 -13.51 16.42
C THR A 156 13.66 -14.05 17.78
N SER A 157 14.28 -15.15 18.22
CA SER A 157 14.08 -15.70 19.56
C SER A 157 14.53 -14.73 20.65
N LEU A 158 15.67 -14.07 20.47
CA LEU A 158 16.18 -13.07 21.41
C LEU A 158 15.30 -11.81 21.47
N LEU A 159 14.74 -11.36 20.34
CA LEU A 159 13.82 -10.21 20.31
C LEU A 159 12.49 -10.52 20.99
N LEU A 160 11.96 -11.73 20.80
CA LEU A 160 10.75 -12.19 21.49
C LEU A 160 10.96 -12.34 23.00
N LEU A 161 12.16 -12.81 23.41
CA LEU A 161 12.54 -12.85 24.82
C LEU A 161 12.65 -11.45 25.42
N ALA A 162 13.23 -10.49 24.70
CA ALA A 162 13.31 -9.09 25.15
C ALA A 162 11.91 -8.47 25.30
N TYR A 163 11.01 -8.73 24.35
CA TYR A 163 9.61 -8.30 24.42
C TYR A 163 8.88 -8.92 25.62
N ALA A 164 9.01 -10.23 25.82
CA ALA A 164 8.42 -10.94 26.96
C ALA A 164 8.97 -10.42 28.31
N ALA A 165 10.28 -10.13 28.38
CA ALA A 165 10.91 -9.55 29.57
C ALA A 165 10.37 -8.15 29.90
N GLY A 166 10.09 -7.33 28.88
CA GLY A 166 9.48 -6.01 29.05
C GLY A 166 8.06 -6.07 29.62
N ALA A 167 7.22 -6.95 29.06
CA ALA A 167 5.87 -7.19 29.57
C ALA A 167 5.89 -7.75 31.01
N ALA A 168 6.81 -8.67 31.28
CA ALA A 168 7.03 -9.27 32.60
C ALA A 168 7.45 -8.22 33.64
N LEU A 169 8.39 -7.33 33.29
CA LEU A 169 8.83 -6.27 34.20
C LEU A 169 7.71 -5.26 34.47
N ALA A 170 6.97 -4.85 33.45
CA ALA A 170 5.85 -3.93 33.61
C ALA A 170 4.78 -4.50 34.54
N LEU A 171 4.46 -5.80 34.39
CA LEU A 171 3.53 -6.50 35.29
C LEU A 171 4.07 -6.61 36.72
N ALA A 172 5.36 -6.90 36.88
CA ALA A 172 6.01 -6.97 38.20
C ALA A 172 6.03 -5.61 38.91
N VAL A 173 6.24 -4.51 38.17
CA VAL A 173 6.14 -3.13 38.68
C VAL A 173 4.69 -2.80 39.05
N ALA A 174 3.73 -3.13 38.20
CA ALA A 174 2.30 -2.92 38.49
C ALA A 174 1.83 -3.68 39.74
N LEU A 175 2.31 -4.91 39.93
CA LEU A 175 2.02 -5.71 41.12
C LEU A 175 2.62 -5.11 42.40
N ARG A 176 3.83 -4.53 42.32
CA ARG A 176 4.46 -3.83 43.46
C ARG A 176 3.78 -2.51 43.81
N VAL A 177 3.34 -1.76 42.81
CA VAL A 177 2.72 -0.43 43.00
C VAL A 177 1.22 -0.56 43.37
N GLY A 178 0.59 -1.69 43.02
CA GLY A 178 -0.83 -1.96 43.24
C GLY A 178 -1.25 -2.10 44.71
N GLU A 179 -0.33 -2.33 45.64
CA GLU A 179 -0.64 -2.50 47.07
C GLU A 179 -1.05 -1.20 47.77
N GLU A 180 -0.54 -0.03 47.36
CA GLU A 180 -0.73 1.21 48.14
C GLU A 180 -1.69 2.24 47.50
N ARG A 181 -1.88 2.25 46.17
CA ARG A 181 -2.58 3.37 45.49
C ARG A 181 -3.83 3.01 44.69
N PHE A 182 -4.04 1.75 44.33
CA PHE A 182 -5.15 1.36 43.43
C PHE A 182 -6.43 0.88 44.13
N ALA A 183 -6.40 0.64 45.44
CA ALA A 183 -7.59 0.22 46.20
C ALA A 183 -8.70 1.28 46.20
N GLY A 184 -8.34 2.58 46.21
CA GLY A 184 -9.30 3.70 46.22
C GLY A 184 -9.94 4.01 44.87
N LEU A 185 -9.23 3.80 43.76
CA LEU A 185 -9.70 4.15 42.42
C LEU A 185 -10.68 3.11 41.85
N ASN A 186 -10.48 1.82 42.18
CA ASN A 186 -11.30 0.72 41.67
C ASN A 186 -12.73 0.66 42.26
N ALA A 187 -12.98 1.26 43.42
CA ALA A 187 -14.31 1.24 44.04
C ALA A 187 -15.35 2.06 43.22
N ARG A 188 -14.91 3.12 42.52
CA ARG A 188 -15.78 3.96 41.67
C ARG A 188 -15.98 3.41 40.25
N LEU A 189 -15.03 2.62 39.74
CA LEU A 189 -15.11 2.01 38.40
C LEU A 189 -15.92 0.70 38.37
N ARG A 190 -16.06 0.01 39.51
CA ARG A 190 -16.73 -1.30 39.61
C ARG A 190 -18.26 -1.26 39.42
N THR A 191 -18.89 -0.10 39.53
CA THR A 191 -20.35 0.07 39.49
C THR A 191 -20.90 0.61 38.17
N SER A 192 -20.05 1.07 37.24
CA SER A 192 -20.53 1.64 35.98
C SER A 192 -20.42 0.64 34.83
N VAL A 193 -21.57 0.11 34.38
CA VAL A 193 -21.72 -0.76 33.19
C VAL A 193 -21.54 0.03 31.88
N TRP A 194 -21.62 1.36 31.98
CA TRP A 194 -21.62 2.30 30.86
C TRP A 194 -20.33 2.28 30.00
N PRO A 195 -19.10 2.35 30.56
CA PRO A 195 -17.87 2.34 29.75
C PRO A 195 -17.68 1.06 28.92
N ARG A 196 -18.10 -0.12 29.41
CA ARG A 196 -18.03 -1.37 28.63
C ARG A 196 -18.96 -1.36 27.42
N ARG A 197 -20.18 -0.84 27.58
CA ARG A 197 -21.18 -0.77 26.50
C ARG A 197 -20.79 0.24 25.42
N VAL A 198 -20.23 1.38 25.83
CA VAL A 198 -19.73 2.40 24.89
C VAL A 198 -18.56 1.85 24.06
N LEU A 199 -17.62 1.13 24.70
CA LEU A 199 -16.49 0.51 24.00
C LEU A 199 -16.93 -0.60 23.04
N GLY A 200 -17.88 -1.46 23.46
CA GLY A 200 -18.45 -2.52 22.62
C GLY A 200 -19.24 -1.98 21.42
N ALA A 201 -20.01 -0.90 21.62
CA ALA A 201 -20.73 -0.23 20.53
C ALA A 201 -19.77 0.43 19.53
N ALA A 202 -18.71 1.07 20.00
CA ALA A 202 -17.67 1.65 19.14
C ALA A 202 -16.92 0.56 18.32
N MET A 203 -16.64 -0.59 18.93
CA MET A 203 -16.00 -1.72 18.25
C MET A 203 -16.91 -2.33 17.17
N LEU A 204 -18.21 -2.49 17.45
CA LEU A 204 -19.19 -2.96 16.46
C LEU A 204 -19.37 -1.98 15.31
N ALA A 205 -19.36 -0.66 15.59
CA ALA A 205 -19.41 0.36 14.55
C ALA A 205 -18.17 0.27 13.63
N GLY A 206 -16.98 0.04 14.19
CA GLY A 206 -15.75 -0.21 13.43
C GLY A 206 -15.82 -1.47 12.56
N VAL A 207 -16.32 -2.58 13.11
CA VAL A 207 -16.49 -3.83 12.34
C VAL A 207 -17.51 -3.66 11.23
N ALA A 208 -18.63 -2.99 11.48
CA ALA A 208 -19.67 -2.72 10.49
C ALA A 208 -19.15 -1.81 9.36
N ALA A 209 -18.36 -0.79 9.69
CA ALA A 209 -17.75 0.10 8.70
C ALA A 209 -16.70 -0.62 7.83
N VAL A 210 -15.89 -1.51 8.41
CA VAL A 210 -14.94 -2.35 7.66
C VAL A 210 -15.67 -3.39 6.78
N ALA A 211 -16.80 -3.92 7.24
CA ALA A 211 -17.60 -4.91 6.51
C ALA A 211 -18.43 -4.30 5.37
N SER A 212 -18.91 -3.06 5.51
CA SER A 212 -19.69 -2.37 4.48
C SER A 212 -18.85 -1.83 3.32
N GLY A 213 -17.52 -1.88 3.42
CA GLY A 213 -16.60 -1.33 2.42
C GLY A 213 -16.62 0.20 2.33
N ALA A 214 -17.35 0.87 3.22
CA ALA A 214 -17.38 2.32 3.30
C ALA A 214 -16.13 2.81 4.04
N ASP A 215 -15.24 3.49 3.32
CA ASP A 215 -14.09 4.25 3.83
C ASP A 215 -13.06 3.49 4.67
N THR A 216 -12.46 2.46 4.06
CA THR A 216 -11.20 1.86 4.56
C THR A 216 -10.07 2.90 4.69
N GLY A 217 -10.09 3.97 3.89
CA GLY A 217 -9.11 5.07 3.93
C GLY A 217 -9.28 6.03 5.12
N ALA A 218 -10.50 6.35 5.53
CA ALA A 218 -10.75 7.24 6.67
C ALA A 218 -10.49 6.53 8.01
N LEU A 219 -10.86 5.24 8.11
CA LEU A 219 -10.60 4.41 9.28
C LEU A 219 -9.10 4.14 9.50
N ALA A 220 -8.34 3.94 8.41
CA ALA A 220 -6.88 3.82 8.50
C ALA A 220 -6.24 5.10 9.05
N ARG A 221 -6.70 6.29 8.59
CA ARG A 221 -6.19 7.59 9.09
C ARG A 221 -6.58 7.87 10.54
N LEU A 222 -7.79 7.46 10.97
CA LEU A 222 -8.25 7.64 12.35
C LEU A 222 -7.56 6.68 13.33
N SER A 223 -7.28 5.43 12.96
CA SER A 223 -6.56 4.47 13.83
C SER A 223 -5.07 4.80 13.98
N LEU A 224 -4.46 5.45 12.98
CA LEU A 224 -3.06 5.84 12.99
C LEU A 224 -2.75 7.01 13.94
N ASN A 225 -3.74 7.83 14.31
CA ASN A 225 -3.46 9.13 14.96
C ASN A 225 -3.43 9.14 16.49
N TRP A 226 -3.85 8.08 17.21
CA TRP A 226 -3.92 8.15 18.69
C TRP A 226 -2.93 7.25 19.44
N SER A 227 -2.55 6.08 18.92
CA SER A 227 -1.51 5.22 19.53
C SER A 227 -0.18 5.19 18.75
N ASN A 228 -0.22 5.38 17.43
CA ASN A 228 0.93 5.08 16.58
C ASN A 228 1.87 6.28 16.40
N GLY A 229 1.44 7.51 16.72
CA GLY A 229 2.27 8.71 16.55
C GLY A 229 3.51 8.77 17.44
N LEU A 230 3.48 8.11 18.62
CA LEU A 230 4.63 8.02 19.53
C LEU A 230 5.58 6.90 19.12
N GLU A 231 5.05 5.75 18.67
CA GLU A 231 5.84 4.62 18.15
C GLU A 231 6.48 4.93 16.80
N GLN A 232 5.80 5.62 15.88
CA GLN A 232 6.37 6.02 14.58
C GLN A 232 7.48 7.08 14.72
N ARG A 233 7.39 7.99 15.69
CA ARG A 233 8.48 8.94 15.99
C ARG A 233 9.71 8.26 16.57
N LEU A 234 9.53 7.18 17.34
CA LEU A 234 10.62 6.33 17.82
C LEU A 234 11.25 5.50 16.70
N LEU A 235 10.45 4.99 15.76
CA LEU A 235 10.93 4.23 14.59
C LEU A 235 11.70 5.12 13.59
N GLN A 236 11.30 6.39 13.44
CA GLN A 236 12.02 7.36 12.59
C GLN A 236 13.32 7.88 13.22
N ALA A 237 13.49 7.77 14.54
CA ALA A 237 14.66 8.23 15.27
C ALA A 237 15.80 7.18 15.36
N LEU A 238 15.62 5.97 14.83
CA LEU A 238 16.58 4.87 14.98
C LEU A 238 17.26 4.51 13.65
N PRO A 239 18.61 4.50 13.59
CA PRO A 239 19.35 4.12 12.38
C PRO A 239 19.29 2.61 12.22
N MET A 240 18.30 2.12 11.47
CA MET A 240 18.24 0.74 11.00
C MET A 240 18.99 0.63 9.68
N GLY A 241 20.20 0.07 9.70
CA GLY A 241 20.89 -0.29 8.45
C GLY A 241 22.41 -0.37 8.52
N ALA A 242 22.98 -1.17 9.43
CA ALA A 242 24.40 -1.55 9.36
C ALA A 242 24.69 -2.78 10.23
N ALA A 243 24.24 -3.98 9.83
CA ALA A 243 24.79 -5.23 10.35
C ALA A 243 24.28 -6.44 9.54
N ALA A 244 24.77 -6.59 8.32
CA ALA A 244 24.91 -7.88 7.61
C ALA A 244 25.70 -7.62 6.32
N ALA A 245 26.99 -7.32 6.48
CA ALA A 245 27.94 -7.41 5.37
C ALA A 245 28.73 -8.70 5.61
N GLU A 246 28.23 -9.80 5.08
CA GLU A 246 29.09 -10.96 4.81
C GLU A 246 30.05 -10.55 3.69
N THR A 247 31.33 -10.75 3.98
CA THR A 247 32.48 -10.44 3.15
C THR A 247 32.45 -11.27 1.86
N LEU A 248 32.27 -10.60 0.73
CA LEU A 248 32.67 -11.08 -0.60
C LEU A 248 33.53 -9.99 -1.28
N PRO A 249 34.63 -10.36 -1.95
CA PRO A 249 35.62 -9.41 -2.46
C PRO A 249 35.23 -8.91 -3.86
N ASP A 250 34.83 -7.64 -3.95
CA ASP A 250 35.36 -6.66 -4.92
C ASP A 250 34.77 -5.30 -4.56
N ALA A 251 35.56 -4.45 -3.90
CA ALA A 251 35.13 -3.11 -3.52
C ALA A 251 35.03 -2.22 -4.78
N PRO A 252 34.00 -1.36 -4.90
CA PRO A 252 33.96 -0.35 -5.97
C PRO A 252 35.16 0.59 -5.85
N ARG A 253 35.77 0.94 -7.00
CA ARG A 253 36.96 1.79 -7.10
C ARG A 253 36.67 3.29 -6.98
N GLY A 254 35.41 3.69 -6.76
CA GLY A 254 34.96 5.09 -6.72
C GLY A 254 34.69 5.65 -5.31
N THR A 255 34.26 6.92 -5.26
CA THR A 255 33.95 7.61 -4.00
C THR A 255 32.59 7.13 -3.44
N PRO A 256 32.48 6.72 -2.16
CA PRO A 256 31.21 6.29 -1.58
C PRO A 256 30.13 7.38 -1.68
N SER A 257 28.94 7.04 -2.18
CA SER A 257 27.83 8.00 -2.35
C SER A 257 27.14 8.40 -1.05
N GLY A 258 27.29 7.61 0.04
CA GLY A 258 26.57 7.82 1.30
C GLY A 258 25.08 7.43 1.26
N LEU A 259 24.57 6.92 0.13
CA LEU A 259 23.18 6.46 0.02
C LEU A 259 22.98 5.14 0.80
N PRO A 260 21.86 4.96 1.52
CA PRO A 260 21.57 3.70 2.20
C PRO A 260 21.36 2.57 1.20
N VAL A 261 21.45 1.33 1.68
CA VAL A 261 20.98 0.15 0.93
C VAL A 261 19.57 -0.16 1.40
N GLU A 262 18.64 -0.22 0.46
CA GLU A 262 17.25 -0.55 0.75
C GLU A 262 17.05 -2.07 0.80
N PRO A 263 16.18 -2.59 1.68
CA PRO A 263 15.96 -4.03 1.84
C PRO A 263 15.07 -4.63 0.73
N ILE A 264 15.20 -4.12 -0.50
CA ILE A 264 14.48 -4.59 -1.68
C ILE A 264 15.39 -5.57 -2.42
N ARG A 265 14.85 -6.74 -2.78
CA ARG A 265 15.54 -7.73 -3.59
C ARG A 265 14.94 -7.71 -5.00
N PRO A 266 15.43 -6.81 -5.87
CA PRO A 266 14.86 -6.64 -7.20
C PRO A 266 15.09 -7.90 -8.03
N ASP A 267 14.11 -8.25 -8.86
CA ASP A 267 14.20 -9.35 -9.83
C ASP A 267 13.42 -9.00 -11.09
N LEU A 268 14.04 -9.22 -12.25
CA LEU A 268 13.49 -8.97 -13.59
C LEU A 268 13.08 -10.28 -14.30
N SER A 269 13.34 -11.44 -13.69
CA SER A 269 13.10 -12.76 -14.30
C SER A 269 11.62 -13.05 -14.63
N GLY A 270 10.70 -12.34 -13.97
CA GLY A 270 9.26 -12.45 -14.18
C GLY A 270 8.72 -11.75 -15.42
N ALA A 271 9.56 -11.03 -16.18
CA ALA A 271 9.14 -10.35 -17.41
C ALA A 271 8.79 -11.36 -18.51
N MET A 272 7.64 -11.19 -19.15
CA MET A 272 7.16 -12.12 -20.18
C MET A 272 7.80 -11.89 -21.53
N ASN A 273 7.95 -10.62 -21.91
CA ASN A 273 8.52 -10.18 -23.17
C ASN A 273 9.53 -9.08 -22.91
N TRP A 274 10.54 -9.01 -23.77
CA TRP A 274 11.48 -7.91 -23.83
C TRP A 274 11.34 -7.21 -25.18
N LEU A 275 11.18 -5.89 -25.13
CA LEU A 275 11.07 -5.00 -26.27
C LEU A 275 12.31 -4.10 -26.31
N ASN A 276 12.74 -3.70 -27.50
CA ASN A 276 13.94 -2.89 -27.73
C ASN A 276 15.25 -3.49 -27.16
N GLY A 277 15.32 -4.81 -26.96
CA GLY A 277 16.54 -5.48 -26.51
C GLY A 277 16.31 -6.93 -26.12
N GLU A 278 17.42 -7.63 -25.87
CA GLU A 278 17.42 -8.99 -25.32
C GLU A 278 17.03 -9.00 -23.83
N PRO A 279 16.53 -10.13 -23.31
CA PRO A 279 16.27 -10.28 -21.88
C PRO A 279 17.47 -9.96 -21.00
N LEU A 280 17.29 -9.03 -20.06
CA LEU A 280 18.31 -8.65 -19.09
C LEU A 280 17.97 -9.19 -17.69
N ASN A 281 19.00 -9.60 -16.96
CA ASN A 281 18.90 -9.82 -15.53
C ASN A 281 19.94 -8.99 -14.76
N LEU A 282 19.71 -8.79 -13.47
CA LEU A 282 20.56 -7.92 -12.65
C LEU A 282 21.98 -8.48 -12.41
N GLN A 283 22.19 -9.79 -12.60
CA GLN A 283 23.53 -10.39 -12.50
C GLN A 283 24.39 -10.00 -13.71
N GLN A 284 23.80 -9.97 -14.91
CA GLN A 284 24.47 -9.51 -16.13
C GLN A 284 24.79 -8.00 -16.09
N LEU A 285 24.07 -7.22 -15.29
CA LEU A 285 24.23 -5.78 -15.16
C LEU A 285 25.20 -5.37 -14.03
N ARG A 286 25.88 -6.32 -13.40
CA ARG A 286 26.92 -6.02 -12.41
C ARG A 286 28.01 -5.14 -13.02
N GLY A 287 28.49 -4.19 -12.23
CA GLY A 287 29.42 -3.16 -12.69
C GLY A 287 28.75 -1.93 -13.33
N LYS A 288 27.44 -1.98 -13.61
CA LYS A 288 26.67 -0.85 -14.18
C LYS A 288 25.68 -0.30 -13.16
N VAL A 289 25.41 1.00 -13.25
CA VAL A 289 24.30 1.61 -12.52
C VAL A 289 23.01 1.32 -13.31
N VAL A 290 21.96 0.87 -12.63
CA VAL A 290 20.69 0.54 -13.30
C VAL A 290 19.57 1.42 -12.78
N LEU A 291 18.83 2.05 -13.68
CA LEU A 291 17.58 2.73 -13.40
C LEU A 291 16.43 1.88 -13.91
N VAL A 292 15.57 1.40 -13.01
CA VAL A 292 14.34 0.71 -13.36
C VAL A 292 13.18 1.69 -13.25
N ASN A 293 12.46 1.90 -14.36
CA ASN A 293 11.29 2.77 -14.44
C ASN A 293 10.02 1.93 -14.62
N PHE A 294 9.17 1.84 -13.60
CA PHE A 294 7.83 1.26 -13.72
C PHE A 294 6.88 2.27 -14.33
N TRP A 295 6.27 1.91 -15.45
CA TRP A 295 5.42 2.81 -16.22
C TRP A 295 4.33 2.04 -16.97
N THR A 296 3.33 2.78 -17.42
CA THR A 296 2.38 2.31 -18.43
C THR A 296 2.07 3.43 -19.42
N TYR A 297 1.78 3.09 -20.68
CA TYR A 297 1.83 4.10 -21.74
C TYR A 297 0.61 5.02 -21.79
N SER A 298 -0.52 4.67 -21.13
CA SER A 298 -1.67 5.57 -21.00
C SER A 298 -1.70 6.40 -19.72
N CYS A 299 -0.74 6.24 -18.81
CA CYS A 299 -0.68 7.01 -17.57
C CYS A 299 -0.06 8.40 -17.80
N ILE A 300 -0.81 9.46 -17.52
CA ILE A 300 -0.34 10.86 -17.71
C ILE A 300 0.93 11.15 -16.89
N ASN A 301 0.98 10.71 -15.63
CA ASN A 301 2.13 10.95 -14.75
C ASN A 301 3.38 10.26 -15.32
N CYS A 302 3.23 9.07 -15.90
CA CYS A 302 4.33 8.39 -16.59
C CYS A 302 4.82 9.17 -17.81
N LEU A 303 3.89 9.73 -18.60
CA LEU A 303 4.22 10.53 -19.79
C LEU A 303 4.97 11.82 -19.44
N ARG A 304 4.70 12.43 -18.28
CA ARG A 304 5.41 13.62 -17.78
C ARG A 304 6.81 13.31 -17.26
N THR A 305 7.01 12.14 -16.64
CA THR A 305 8.34 11.69 -16.20
C THR A 305 9.21 11.19 -17.36
N LEU A 306 8.60 10.73 -18.45
CA LEU A 306 9.30 10.08 -19.55
C LEU A 306 10.39 10.93 -20.24
N PRO A 307 10.21 12.24 -20.52
CA PRO A 307 11.26 13.08 -21.09
C PRO A 307 12.55 13.06 -20.27
N HIS A 308 12.44 13.05 -18.94
CA HIS A 308 13.59 12.99 -18.04
C HIS A 308 14.30 11.64 -18.11
N VAL A 309 13.55 10.54 -18.07
CA VAL A 309 14.10 9.19 -18.17
C VAL A 309 14.82 8.98 -19.51
N ARG A 310 14.23 9.46 -20.62
CA ARG A 310 14.87 9.45 -21.95
C ARG A 310 16.16 10.26 -21.97
N ALA A 311 16.13 11.48 -21.41
CA ALA A 311 17.30 12.34 -21.33
C ALA A 311 18.44 11.69 -20.52
N TRP A 312 18.13 11.07 -19.37
CA TRP A 312 19.14 10.36 -18.56
C TRP A 312 19.70 9.13 -19.27
N ALA A 313 18.85 8.33 -19.91
CA ALA A 313 19.27 7.18 -20.70
C ALA A 313 20.31 7.58 -21.76
N GLN A 314 20.09 8.69 -22.47
CA GLN A 314 21.01 9.19 -23.49
C GLN A 314 22.27 9.84 -22.88
N LYS A 315 22.10 10.65 -21.84
CA LYS A 315 23.17 11.45 -21.22
C LYS A 315 24.23 10.58 -20.51
N TYR A 316 23.78 9.52 -19.85
CA TYR A 316 24.63 8.69 -18.98
C TYR A 316 24.95 7.28 -19.53
N ALA A 317 24.47 6.93 -20.73
CA ALA A 317 24.76 5.63 -21.35
C ALA A 317 26.25 5.27 -21.36
N ASP A 318 27.09 6.20 -21.84
CA ASP A 318 28.55 5.98 -21.98
C ASP A 318 29.30 5.99 -20.64
N GLN A 319 28.64 6.43 -19.56
CA GLN A 319 29.18 6.43 -18.20
C GLN A 319 28.80 5.17 -17.42
N GLY A 320 28.03 4.26 -18.02
CA GLY A 320 27.63 3.01 -17.40
C GLY A 320 26.23 3.00 -16.77
N LEU A 321 25.37 3.98 -17.08
CA LEU A 321 23.94 3.90 -16.75
C LEU A 321 23.22 2.99 -17.75
N VAL A 322 22.42 2.06 -17.22
CA VAL A 322 21.45 1.27 -17.99
C VAL A 322 20.05 1.61 -17.49
N VAL A 323 19.19 2.05 -18.41
CA VAL A 323 17.77 2.30 -18.11
C VAL A 323 16.95 1.11 -18.61
N ILE A 324 16.06 0.60 -17.76
CA ILE A 324 15.11 -0.45 -18.09
C ILE A 324 13.71 0.06 -17.78
N GLY A 325 12.85 0.13 -18.79
CA GLY A 325 11.43 0.39 -18.57
C GLY A 325 10.71 -0.90 -18.21
N VAL A 326 10.13 -1.02 -17.03
CA VAL A 326 9.22 -2.11 -16.71
C VAL A 326 7.81 -1.64 -17.02
N HIS A 327 7.26 -2.15 -18.13
CA HIS A 327 5.90 -1.86 -18.54
C HIS A 327 4.94 -2.79 -17.79
N THR A 328 4.32 -2.29 -16.73
CA THR A 328 3.29 -3.01 -15.96
C THR A 328 1.93 -2.40 -16.30
N PRO A 329 1.01 -3.16 -16.93
CA PRO A 329 -0.22 -2.62 -17.50
C PRO A 329 -1.26 -2.29 -16.43
N GLU A 330 -1.93 -1.16 -16.57
CA GLU A 330 -3.10 -0.77 -15.79
C GLU A 330 -4.39 -1.37 -16.38
N PHE A 331 -4.49 -1.37 -17.71
CA PHE A 331 -5.65 -1.89 -18.45
C PHE A 331 -5.32 -3.14 -19.26
N ALA A 332 -6.34 -3.95 -19.57
CA ALA A 332 -6.16 -5.17 -20.36
C ALA A 332 -5.55 -4.92 -21.75
N PHE A 333 -5.86 -3.78 -22.39
CA PHE A 333 -5.33 -3.45 -23.72
C PHE A 333 -3.82 -3.19 -23.74
N GLU A 334 -3.25 -2.83 -22.59
CA GLU A 334 -1.81 -2.56 -22.42
C GLU A 334 -1.01 -3.88 -22.28
N LYS A 335 -1.69 -5.02 -22.12
CA LYS A 335 -1.06 -6.35 -22.16
C LYS A 335 -0.64 -6.79 -23.56
N ASP A 336 -1.20 -6.18 -24.60
CA ASP A 336 -0.89 -6.51 -25.98
C ASP A 336 0.49 -5.94 -26.38
N ALA A 337 1.44 -6.82 -26.71
CA ALA A 337 2.80 -6.42 -27.08
C ALA A 337 2.84 -5.51 -28.32
N GLY A 338 1.88 -5.67 -29.25
CA GLY A 338 1.77 -4.82 -30.44
C GLY A 338 1.40 -3.37 -30.09
N ASN A 339 0.48 -3.18 -29.15
CA ASN A 339 0.12 -1.87 -28.61
C ASN A 339 1.30 -1.22 -27.89
N VAL A 340 2.01 -1.97 -27.04
CA VAL A 340 3.21 -1.47 -26.35
C VAL A 340 4.27 -1.08 -27.38
N GLN A 341 4.56 -1.91 -28.39
CA GLN A 341 5.55 -1.60 -29.43
C GLN A 341 5.21 -0.33 -30.22
N LYS A 342 3.93 -0.10 -30.54
CA LYS A 342 3.47 1.15 -31.18
C LYS A 342 3.66 2.34 -30.25
N ALA A 343 3.37 2.19 -28.96
CA ALA A 343 3.58 3.24 -27.96
C ALA A 343 5.08 3.58 -27.81
N LEU A 344 5.97 2.59 -27.77
CA LEU A 344 7.43 2.80 -27.71
C LEU A 344 7.92 3.67 -28.87
N LYS A 345 7.46 3.38 -30.09
CA LYS A 345 7.80 4.16 -31.28
C LYS A 345 7.26 5.59 -31.19
N ARG A 346 5.98 5.75 -30.82
CA ARG A 346 5.32 7.07 -30.68
C ARG A 346 6.00 7.94 -29.62
N LEU A 347 6.41 7.33 -28.51
CA LEU A 347 7.00 8.02 -27.36
C LEU A 347 8.53 8.16 -27.45
N GLY A 348 9.16 7.68 -28.53
CA GLY A 348 10.60 7.77 -28.73
C GLY A 348 11.42 7.02 -27.67
N ILE A 349 10.90 5.90 -27.16
CA ILE A 349 11.58 5.06 -26.19
C ILE A 349 12.46 4.05 -26.92
N THR A 350 13.77 4.14 -26.70
CA THR A 350 14.79 3.30 -27.36
C THR A 350 15.53 2.36 -26.41
N TYR A 351 15.47 2.62 -25.09
CA TYR A 351 16.05 1.73 -24.08
C TYR A 351 15.23 0.43 -23.94
N PRO A 352 15.82 -0.65 -23.38
CA PRO A 352 15.13 -1.93 -23.18
C PRO A 352 13.88 -1.80 -22.31
N VAL A 353 12.82 -2.51 -22.69
CA VAL A 353 11.54 -2.54 -21.96
C VAL A 353 11.12 -3.97 -21.64
N ALA A 354 10.95 -4.26 -20.36
CA ALA A 354 10.44 -5.52 -19.84
C ALA A 354 8.92 -5.43 -19.67
N GLN A 355 8.16 -6.32 -20.32
CA GLN A 355 6.71 -6.36 -20.21
C GLN A 355 6.28 -7.27 -19.05
N ASP A 356 5.60 -6.71 -18.05
CA ASP A 356 5.24 -7.37 -16.79
C ASP A 356 3.71 -7.52 -16.64
N ASN A 357 3.08 -8.28 -17.55
CA ASN A 357 1.61 -8.38 -17.62
C ASN A 357 0.95 -9.08 -16.40
N ASP A 358 1.74 -9.81 -15.60
CA ASP A 358 1.31 -10.56 -14.41
C ASP A 358 1.79 -9.91 -13.10
N PHE A 359 2.38 -8.70 -13.17
CA PHE A 359 2.85 -7.95 -12.00
C PHE A 359 3.92 -8.71 -11.19
N THR A 360 4.67 -9.62 -11.81
CA THR A 360 5.68 -10.43 -11.12
C THR A 360 6.90 -9.59 -10.78
N VAL A 361 7.37 -8.79 -11.73
CA VAL A 361 8.47 -7.84 -11.52
C VAL A 361 8.02 -6.72 -10.56
N TRP A 362 6.82 -6.20 -10.76
CA TRP A 362 6.18 -5.22 -9.87
C TRP A 362 6.19 -5.66 -8.40
N ARG A 363 5.77 -6.90 -8.12
CA ARG A 363 5.77 -7.45 -6.75
C ARG A 363 7.19 -7.71 -6.22
N ALA A 364 8.13 -8.12 -7.07
CA ALA A 364 9.53 -8.32 -6.65
C ALA A 364 10.18 -7.02 -6.15
N PHE A 365 9.83 -5.89 -6.77
CA PHE A 365 10.25 -4.55 -6.35
C PHE A 365 9.40 -3.95 -5.21
N GLN A 366 8.35 -4.67 -4.76
CA GLN A 366 7.38 -4.18 -3.77
C GLN A 366 6.71 -2.86 -4.19
N ASN A 367 6.52 -2.65 -5.50
CA ASN A 367 5.97 -1.41 -6.03
C ASN A 367 4.46 -1.26 -5.77
N GLN A 368 3.97 -0.03 -5.74
CA GLN A 368 2.56 0.32 -5.56
C GLN A 368 2.10 1.49 -6.44
N TYR A 369 2.97 2.09 -7.27
CA TYR A 369 2.67 3.34 -7.97
C TYR A 369 3.16 3.37 -9.42
N TRP A 370 2.48 4.17 -10.24
CA TRP A 370 2.92 4.60 -11.55
C TRP A 370 3.08 6.14 -11.57
N PRO A 371 4.20 6.70 -12.06
CA PRO A 371 5.47 6.01 -12.29
C PRO A 371 6.15 5.63 -10.97
N ALA A 372 7.13 4.74 -11.03
CA ALA A 372 8.06 4.49 -9.93
C ALA A 372 9.47 4.23 -10.45
N LEU A 373 10.45 4.92 -9.89
CA LEU A 373 11.86 4.80 -10.26
C LEU A 373 12.63 4.09 -9.15
N TYR A 374 13.46 3.12 -9.53
CA TYR A 374 14.38 2.45 -8.60
C TYR A 374 15.81 2.57 -9.11
N PHE A 375 16.71 3.03 -8.24
CA PHE A 375 18.10 3.30 -8.54
C PHE A 375 18.97 2.21 -7.92
N ILE A 376 19.67 1.45 -8.76
CA ILE A 376 20.42 0.27 -8.39
C ILE A 376 21.92 0.53 -8.63
N ASP A 377 22.75 0.24 -7.64
CA ASP A 377 24.20 0.39 -7.77
C ASP A 377 24.86 -0.70 -8.62
N ALA A 378 26.15 -0.54 -8.90
CA ALA A 378 26.98 -1.52 -9.61
C ALA A 378 27.03 -2.90 -8.94
N GLN A 379 26.65 -3.00 -7.66
CA GLN A 379 26.52 -4.24 -6.91
C GLN A 379 25.07 -4.76 -6.91
N GLY A 380 24.21 -4.29 -7.81
CA GLY A 380 22.84 -4.80 -7.95
C GLY A 380 21.96 -4.55 -6.72
N ARG A 381 22.30 -3.59 -5.86
CA ARG A 381 21.51 -3.25 -4.66
C ARG A 381 20.71 -1.98 -4.92
N VAL A 382 19.45 -1.95 -4.48
CA VAL A 382 18.64 -0.73 -4.51
C VAL A 382 19.19 0.27 -3.51
N ARG A 383 19.44 1.50 -3.96
CA ARG A 383 20.03 2.60 -3.16
C ARG A 383 19.10 3.78 -2.97
N HIS A 384 18.05 3.83 -3.79
CA HIS A 384 16.99 4.83 -3.71
C HIS A 384 15.78 4.35 -4.51
N HIS A 385 14.59 4.84 -4.15
CA HIS A 385 13.40 4.82 -4.99
C HIS A 385 12.68 6.17 -4.97
N GLN A 386 11.96 6.46 -6.05
CA GLN A 386 11.06 7.61 -6.18
C GLN A 386 9.68 7.10 -6.61
N PHE A 387 8.64 7.46 -5.86
CA PHE A 387 7.26 7.12 -6.21
C PHE A 387 6.51 8.34 -6.73
N GLY A 388 5.75 8.13 -7.81
CA GLY A 388 5.00 9.19 -8.48
C GLY A 388 5.89 10.12 -9.33
N GLU A 389 5.23 11.07 -9.98
CA GLU A 389 5.85 12.16 -10.73
C GLU A 389 6.56 13.16 -9.79
N GLY A 390 7.69 13.74 -10.21
CA GLY A 390 8.45 14.74 -9.46
C GLY A 390 9.84 14.30 -9.02
N ASP A 391 10.52 15.20 -8.31
CA ASP A 391 11.87 15.02 -7.76
C ASP A 391 12.94 14.59 -8.80
N GLU A 392 12.81 15.04 -10.05
CA GLU A 392 13.70 14.68 -11.14
C GLU A 392 15.13 15.19 -10.89
N ALA A 393 15.27 16.38 -10.30
CA ALA A 393 16.58 16.92 -9.94
C ALA A 393 17.30 16.04 -8.91
N ARG A 394 16.58 15.54 -7.90
CA ARG A 394 17.12 14.62 -6.89
C ARG A 394 17.43 13.26 -7.49
N SER A 395 16.54 12.74 -8.33
CA SER A 395 16.72 11.50 -9.08
C SER A 395 18.01 11.52 -9.91
N GLU A 396 18.28 12.62 -10.62
CA GLU A 396 19.51 12.79 -11.38
C GLU A 396 20.76 12.88 -10.48
N GLN A 397 20.69 13.56 -9.34
CA GLN A 397 21.78 13.59 -8.36
C GLN A 397 22.13 12.19 -7.83
N VAL A 398 21.12 11.35 -7.61
CA VAL A 398 21.31 9.95 -7.20
C VAL A 398 22.02 9.16 -8.30
N ILE A 399 21.58 9.29 -9.56
CA ILE A 399 22.28 8.68 -10.71
C ILE A 399 23.75 9.09 -10.73
N GLN A 400 24.04 10.39 -10.64
CA GLN A 400 25.41 10.91 -10.65
C GLN A 400 26.24 10.40 -9.45
N ALA A 401 25.63 10.25 -8.27
CA ALA A 401 26.30 9.73 -7.10
C ALA A 401 26.66 8.25 -7.26
N LEU A 402 25.74 7.44 -7.80
CA LEU A 402 26.00 6.01 -8.05
C LEU A 402 27.02 5.79 -9.17
N LEU A 403 27.01 6.61 -10.21
CA LEU A 403 28.00 6.56 -11.29
C LEU A 403 29.41 6.88 -10.75
N ARG A 404 29.55 7.92 -9.92
CA ARG A 404 30.82 8.22 -9.24
C ARG A 404 31.26 7.11 -8.30
N GLU A 405 30.33 6.50 -7.56
CA GLU A 405 30.63 5.34 -6.71
C GLU A 405 31.14 4.14 -7.53
N SER A 406 30.61 3.94 -8.75
CA SER A 406 31.06 2.89 -9.65
C SER A 406 32.44 3.15 -10.28
N GLY A 407 33.00 4.35 -10.14
CA GLY A 407 34.29 4.74 -10.71
C GLY A 407 34.21 5.28 -12.14
N ALA A 408 33.05 5.80 -12.57
CA ALA A 408 32.92 6.44 -13.87
C ALA A 408 33.71 7.78 -13.90
N GLU A 409 34.71 7.89 -14.77
CA GLU A 409 35.57 9.10 -14.93
C GLU A 409 35.14 10.03 -16.08
N GLY A 410 33.96 9.80 -16.68
CA GLY A 410 33.50 10.56 -17.84
C GLY A 410 32.90 11.93 -17.48
N THR A 411 33.18 12.95 -18.29
CA THR A 411 32.40 14.18 -18.31
C THR A 411 31.01 13.88 -18.87
N ALA A 412 29.95 14.24 -18.12
CA ALA A 412 28.59 14.04 -18.59
C ALA A 412 28.38 14.75 -19.92
N LYS A 413 27.69 14.08 -20.87
CA LYS A 413 27.27 14.72 -22.11
C LYS A 413 26.53 16.03 -21.78
N PRO A 414 26.62 17.06 -22.65
CA PRO A 414 25.84 18.28 -22.51
C PRO A 414 24.39 17.96 -22.21
N SER A 415 23.70 18.83 -21.46
CA SER A 415 22.30 18.64 -21.10
C SER A 415 21.47 18.32 -22.36
N VAL A 416 20.86 17.14 -22.39
CA VAL A 416 19.89 16.78 -23.42
C VAL A 416 18.68 17.68 -23.21
N ALA A 417 18.27 18.41 -24.25
CA ALA A 417 17.06 19.22 -24.19
C ALA A 417 15.86 18.32 -23.85
N LEU A 418 15.11 18.68 -22.82
CA LEU A 418 13.90 17.95 -22.46
C LEU A 418 12.83 18.27 -23.50
N ASP A 419 12.32 17.21 -24.13
CA ASP A 419 11.21 17.25 -25.07
C ASP A 419 9.90 17.30 -24.28
N THR A 420 9.59 18.47 -23.71
CA THR A 420 8.40 18.71 -22.88
C THR A 420 7.32 19.42 -23.69
N HIS A 421 6.64 18.66 -24.54
CA HIS A 421 5.46 19.11 -25.27
C HIS A 421 4.24 18.26 -24.90
N GLY A 422 3.04 18.80 -25.11
CA GLY A 422 1.82 18.00 -24.98
C GLY A 422 1.55 17.47 -23.57
N PRO A 423 1.24 16.16 -23.45
CA PRO A 423 1.19 15.43 -22.18
C PRO A 423 2.51 15.39 -21.40
N GLY A 424 3.66 15.65 -22.04
CA GLY A 424 4.97 15.65 -21.39
C GLY A 424 5.28 16.93 -20.60
N LEU A 425 4.38 17.92 -20.61
CA LEU A 425 4.53 19.14 -19.81
C LEU A 425 4.20 18.89 -18.33
N PRO A 426 4.96 19.48 -17.39
CA PRO A 426 4.73 19.33 -15.96
C PRO A 426 3.31 19.71 -15.55
N ALA A 427 2.78 18.98 -14.56
CA ALA A 427 1.47 19.25 -14.02
C ALA A 427 1.39 20.62 -13.31
N ASP A 428 0.23 21.27 -13.33
CA ASP A 428 -0.07 22.36 -12.38
C ASP A 428 -0.65 21.79 -11.09
N LEU A 429 0.21 21.14 -10.29
CA LEU A 429 -0.16 20.46 -9.04
C LEU A 429 -0.91 21.36 -8.05
N SER A 430 -0.73 22.68 -8.12
CA SER A 430 -1.43 23.63 -7.25
C SER A 430 -2.93 23.74 -7.55
N ASN A 431 -3.33 23.40 -8.77
CA ASN A 431 -4.70 23.47 -9.27
C ASN A 431 -5.32 22.10 -9.59
N VAL A 432 -4.68 20.99 -9.21
CA VAL A 432 -5.29 19.65 -9.37
C VAL A 432 -6.14 19.32 -8.15
N ARG A 433 -7.47 19.23 -8.34
CA ARG A 433 -8.42 18.74 -7.31
C ARG A 433 -9.22 17.53 -7.76
N SER A 434 -9.13 17.18 -9.05
CA SER A 434 -9.77 15.99 -9.61
C SER A 434 -8.84 14.79 -9.55
N PRO A 435 -9.25 13.67 -8.92
CA PRO A 435 -8.50 12.42 -8.96
C PRO A 435 -8.71 11.71 -10.29
N GLU A 436 -7.89 10.72 -10.57
CA GLU A 436 -8.15 9.77 -11.66
C GLU A 436 -9.55 9.17 -11.53
N THR A 437 -10.31 9.23 -12.61
CA THR A 437 -11.73 8.85 -12.62
C THR A 437 -11.97 7.74 -13.63
N TYR A 438 -12.08 6.51 -13.13
CA TYR A 438 -12.37 5.31 -13.93
C TYR A 438 -13.84 5.25 -14.37
N LEU A 439 -14.09 4.77 -15.59
CA LEU A 439 -15.44 4.63 -16.16
C LEU A 439 -15.95 3.19 -16.11
N GLY A 440 -15.06 2.20 -15.96
CA GLY A 440 -15.41 0.80 -15.79
C GLY A 440 -15.99 0.49 -14.41
N TYR A 441 -16.99 -0.39 -14.32
CA TYR A 441 -17.73 -0.61 -13.07
C TYR A 441 -16.90 -1.21 -11.91
N ARG A 442 -15.67 -1.70 -12.18
CA ARG A 442 -14.78 -2.26 -11.15
C ARG A 442 -14.26 -1.19 -10.20
N GLU A 443 -13.95 -0.01 -10.73
CA GLU A 443 -13.26 1.08 -10.03
C GLU A 443 -13.99 2.43 -10.15
N ALA A 444 -15.05 2.48 -10.97
CA ALA A 444 -15.83 3.68 -11.17
C ALA A 444 -16.42 4.25 -9.87
N SER A 445 -16.27 5.56 -9.72
CA SER A 445 -16.91 6.39 -8.69
C SER A 445 -17.44 7.66 -9.33
N GLY A 446 -18.37 8.38 -8.68
CA GLY A 446 -18.92 9.64 -9.21
C GLY A 446 -19.83 9.51 -10.43
N PHE A 447 -20.43 8.33 -10.70
CA PHE A 447 -21.33 8.17 -11.84
C PHE A 447 -22.70 8.84 -11.62
N ALA A 448 -22.93 9.94 -12.33
CA ALA A 448 -24.12 10.77 -12.25
C ALA A 448 -25.08 10.49 -13.43
N SER A 449 -25.84 9.40 -13.32
CA SER A 449 -26.99 9.13 -14.18
C SER A 449 -28.19 8.67 -13.36
N PRO A 450 -29.43 9.14 -13.65
CA PRO A 450 -30.63 8.77 -12.88
C PRO A 450 -30.88 7.26 -12.81
N SER A 451 -30.45 6.55 -13.85
CA SER A 451 -30.76 5.13 -14.03
C SER A 451 -29.72 4.18 -13.40
N GLY A 452 -28.60 4.70 -12.90
CA GLY A 452 -27.48 3.91 -12.37
C GLY A 452 -26.77 3.00 -13.40
N VAL A 453 -25.60 2.49 -13.04
CA VAL A 453 -24.77 1.62 -13.90
C VAL A 453 -25.47 0.30 -14.20
N ALA A 454 -25.46 -0.12 -15.46
CA ALA A 454 -25.88 -1.45 -15.90
C ALA A 454 -24.65 -2.20 -16.39
N ARG A 455 -24.24 -3.23 -15.64
CA ARG A 455 -23.01 -3.98 -15.91
C ARG A 455 -23.18 -4.88 -17.12
N ASP A 456 -22.22 -4.83 -18.03
CA ASP A 456 -22.07 -5.71 -19.22
C ASP A 456 -23.32 -5.78 -20.11
N ARG A 457 -24.17 -4.76 -20.07
CA ARG A 457 -25.39 -4.67 -20.89
C ARG A 457 -25.55 -3.27 -21.45
N SER A 458 -25.89 -3.21 -22.72
CA SER A 458 -26.22 -1.96 -23.40
C SER A 458 -27.43 -1.31 -22.75
N LYS A 459 -27.32 -0.01 -22.47
CA LYS A 459 -28.38 0.80 -21.88
C LYS A 459 -28.27 2.23 -22.36
N ALA A 460 -29.42 2.85 -22.63
CA ALA A 460 -29.49 4.28 -22.90
C ALA A 460 -29.35 5.08 -21.60
N TYR A 461 -28.35 5.95 -21.54
CA TYR A 461 -28.06 6.83 -20.42
C TYR A 461 -28.41 8.28 -20.72
N THR A 462 -28.70 9.01 -19.66
CA THR A 462 -28.78 10.48 -19.63
C THR A 462 -27.86 11.01 -18.53
N VAL A 463 -27.20 12.13 -18.82
CA VAL A 463 -26.32 12.82 -17.88
C VAL A 463 -27.18 13.53 -16.84
N GLY A 464 -26.94 13.25 -15.57
CA GLY A 464 -27.55 13.95 -14.44
C GLY A 464 -26.89 15.29 -14.16
N ARG A 465 -27.17 15.87 -12.99
CA ARG A 465 -26.44 17.06 -12.52
C ARG A 465 -25.04 16.64 -12.07
N LEU A 466 -24.00 17.21 -12.67
CA LEU A 466 -22.61 16.91 -12.35
C LEU A 466 -22.10 17.80 -11.18
N GLY A 467 -21.78 17.17 -10.04
CA GLY A 467 -20.92 17.73 -9.00
C GLY A 467 -19.45 17.70 -9.43
N LEU A 468 -18.56 18.30 -8.64
CA LEU A 468 -17.12 18.20 -8.91
C LEU A 468 -16.68 16.73 -8.81
N ASN A 469 -15.97 16.25 -9.84
CA ASN A 469 -15.52 14.87 -10.03
C ASN A 469 -16.62 13.86 -10.38
N ASP A 470 -17.85 14.34 -10.62
CA ASP A 470 -18.90 13.50 -11.17
C ASP A 470 -18.81 13.43 -12.70
N TRP A 471 -19.12 12.27 -13.25
CA TRP A 471 -19.17 12.01 -14.68
C TRP A 471 -20.46 11.31 -15.08
N GLY A 472 -20.84 11.41 -16.35
CA GLY A 472 -22.06 10.82 -16.86
C GLY A 472 -21.96 10.42 -18.33
N LEU A 473 -22.93 9.62 -18.78
CA LEU A 473 -23.04 9.15 -20.16
C LEU A 473 -24.38 9.60 -20.76
N LYS A 474 -24.37 9.84 -22.07
CA LYS A 474 -25.53 10.11 -22.91
C LYS A 474 -25.55 9.14 -24.08
N GLY A 475 -26.70 8.56 -24.40
CA GLY A 475 -26.85 7.59 -25.50
C GLY A 475 -26.69 6.14 -25.04
N ALA A 476 -26.62 5.20 -25.98
CA ALA A 476 -26.53 3.76 -25.69
C ALA A 476 -25.08 3.34 -25.39
N TRP A 477 -24.82 2.90 -24.16
CA TRP A 477 -23.50 2.45 -23.72
C TRP A 477 -23.57 1.09 -23.02
N THR A 478 -22.50 0.32 -23.14
CA THR A 478 -22.22 -0.87 -22.34
C THR A 478 -21.08 -0.57 -21.39
N ILE A 479 -21.32 -0.60 -20.08
CA ILE A 479 -20.28 -0.40 -19.05
C ILE A 479 -19.72 -1.76 -18.66
N GLY A 480 -18.49 -2.03 -19.09
CA GLY A 480 -17.71 -3.21 -18.72
C GLY A 480 -16.87 -3.00 -17.45
N PRO A 481 -16.04 -3.98 -17.07
CA PRO A 481 -15.24 -3.91 -15.85
C PRO A 481 -14.23 -2.75 -15.86
N GLU A 482 -13.61 -2.47 -17.01
CA GLU A 482 -12.50 -1.50 -17.15
C GLU A 482 -12.85 -0.26 -17.99
N PHE A 483 -13.93 -0.30 -18.78
CA PHE A 483 -14.29 0.77 -19.70
C PHE A 483 -15.80 0.88 -19.93
N ALA A 484 -16.23 2.04 -20.44
CA ALA A 484 -17.54 2.22 -21.06
C ALA A 484 -17.39 2.21 -22.60
N GLN A 485 -18.18 1.37 -23.28
CA GLN A 485 -18.21 1.27 -24.75
C GLN A 485 -19.48 1.90 -25.31
N LEU A 486 -19.31 2.70 -26.36
CA LEU A 486 -20.41 3.30 -27.08
C LEU A 486 -21.00 2.31 -28.09
N ASP A 487 -22.28 2.02 -27.97
CA ASP A 487 -22.96 1.05 -28.83
C ASP A 487 -23.61 1.71 -30.06
N GLU A 488 -23.97 2.99 -29.97
CA GLU A 488 -24.61 3.78 -31.02
C GLU A 488 -23.91 5.13 -31.26
N SER A 489 -23.86 5.60 -32.51
CA SER A 489 -23.28 6.91 -32.83
C SER A 489 -24.00 8.07 -32.13
N GLY A 490 -23.29 9.14 -31.81
CA GLY A 490 -23.86 10.35 -31.21
C GLY A 490 -23.99 10.32 -29.69
N GLY A 491 -23.57 9.24 -29.04
CA GLY A 491 -23.43 9.21 -27.58
C GLY A 491 -22.28 10.09 -27.09
N ALA A 492 -22.38 10.50 -25.83
CA ALA A 492 -21.41 11.39 -25.22
C ALA A 492 -21.01 10.93 -23.81
N VAL A 493 -19.79 11.31 -23.42
CA VAL A 493 -19.29 11.23 -22.05
C VAL A 493 -19.03 12.63 -21.53
N ALA A 494 -19.40 12.92 -20.29
CA ALA A 494 -19.17 14.21 -19.67
C ALA A 494 -18.59 14.05 -18.26
N ILE A 495 -17.72 14.97 -17.85
CA ILE A 495 -17.19 15.06 -16.49
C ILE A 495 -17.03 16.53 -16.09
N ARG A 496 -17.33 16.83 -14.82
CA ARG A 496 -16.96 18.11 -14.21
C ARG A 496 -15.67 17.94 -13.41
N PHE A 497 -14.66 18.73 -13.72
CA PHE A 497 -13.32 18.59 -13.15
C PHE A 497 -12.73 19.94 -12.72
N HIS A 498 -11.64 19.88 -11.97
CA HIS A 498 -10.81 21.02 -11.56
C HIS A 498 -9.33 20.65 -11.68
N ALA A 499 -8.74 21.07 -12.80
CA ALA A 499 -7.32 20.92 -13.17
C ALA A 499 -7.00 21.84 -14.36
N ARG A 500 -5.72 22.12 -14.63
CA ARG A 500 -5.35 22.89 -15.84
C ARG A 500 -5.58 22.04 -17.08
N ASP A 501 -5.07 20.81 -17.06
CA ASP A 501 -5.16 19.86 -18.15
C ASP A 501 -6.18 18.76 -17.82
N ALA A 502 -7.01 18.40 -18.80
CA ALA A 502 -7.86 17.21 -18.74
C ALA A 502 -7.54 16.27 -19.89
N HIS A 503 -7.45 14.99 -19.57
CA HIS A 503 -7.11 13.93 -20.49
C HIS A 503 -8.13 12.80 -20.36
N LEU A 504 -8.28 12.00 -21.42
CA LEU A 504 -9.09 10.79 -21.39
C LEU A 504 -8.35 9.66 -22.09
N VAL A 505 -8.28 8.51 -21.43
CA VAL A 505 -7.83 7.27 -22.05
C VAL A 505 -8.97 6.75 -22.91
N LEU A 506 -8.78 6.82 -24.23
CA LEU A 506 -9.74 6.39 -25.25
C LEU A 506 -9.15 5.24 -26.05
N GLY A 507 -10.03 4.40 -26.58
CA GLY A 507 -9.71 3.39 -27.56
C GLY A 507 -10.90 3.09 -28.46
N LEU A 508 -10.71 2.11 -29.33
CA LEU A 508 -11.71 1.65 -30.28
C LEU A 508 -11.86 0.13 -30.21
N VAL A 509 -13.04 -0.37 -30.54
CA VAL A 509 -13.25 -1.81 -30.73
C VAL A 509 -12.34 -2.34 -31.85
N ALA A 510 -11.86 -3.57 -31.71
CA ALA A 510 -10.94 -4.17 -32.67
C ALA A 510 -11.55 -4.19 -34.08
N GLY A 511 -10.77 -3.76 -35.07
CA GLY A 511 -11.19 -3.69 -36.47
C GLY A 511 -12.02 -2.45 -36.84
N HIS A 512 -12.28 -1.54 -35.90
CA HIS A 512 -12.92 -0.25 -36.21
C HIS A 512 -11.94 0.73 -36.86
N GLY A 513 -12.44 1.60 -37.73
CA GLY A 513 -11.69 2.76 -38.22
C GLY A 513 -11.62 3.88 -37.19
N PRO A 514 -10.89 4.97 -37.49
CA PRO A 514 -10.81 6.15 -36.62
C PRO A 514 -12.21 6.73 -36.35
N ILE A 515 -12.47 7.14 -35.11
CA ILE A 515 -13.78 7.65 -34.67
C ILE A 515 -13.67 9.16 -34.41
N PRO A 516 -14.24 10.03 -35.26
CA PRO A 516 -14.29 11.45 -34.99
C PRO A 516 -15.12 11.75 -33.74
N PHE A 517 -14.72 12.75 -32.97
CA PHE A 517 -15.49 13.25 -31.84
C PHE A 517 -15.54 14.78 -31.82
N GLN A 518 -16.55 15.30 -31.15
CA GLN A 518 -16.74 16.72 -30.89
C GLN A 518 -16.74 16.95 -29.38
N LEU A 519 -15.76 17.71 -28.90
CA LEU A 519 -15.60 18.18 -27.55
C LEU A 519 -16.27 19.55 -27.38
N THR A 520 -16.89 19.75 -26.21
CA THR A 520 -17.28 21.07 -25.72
C THR A 520 -16.77 21.26 -24.29
N LEU A 521 -16.45 22.51 -23.96
CA LEU A 521 -16.06 22.97 -22.64
C LEU A 521 -17.13 23.95 -22.15
N ASP A 522 -17.86 23.57 -21.10
CA ASP A 522 -19.05 24.27 -20.58
C ASP A 522 -20.11 24.55 -21.65
N GLY A 523 -20.30 23.59 -22.57
CA GLY A 523 -21.27 23.69 -23.66
C GLY A 523 -20.84 24.61 -24.82
N ARG A 524 -19.59 25.09 -24.82
CA ARG A 524 -19.00 25.90 -25.91
C ARG A 524 -17.78 25.21 -26.52
N THR A 525 -17.32 25.69 -27.66
CA THR A 525 -16.05 25.23 -28.24
C THR A 525 -14.89 25.60 -27.32
N PRO A 526 -13.84 24.77 -27.20
CA PRO A 526 -12.73 25.03 -26.28
C PRO A 526 -11.92 26.29 -26.64
N GLY A 527 -11.88 26.71 -27.91
CA GLY A 527 -11.13 27.90 -28.31
C GLY A 527 -9.65 27.72 -27.97
N ALA A 528 -9.05 28.69 -27.28
CA ALA A 528 -7.65 28.60 -26.83
C ALA A 528 -7.43 27.53 -25.75
N ASP A 529 -8.47 27.04 -25.06
CA ASP A 529 -8.35 26.04 -23.99
C ASP A 529 -8.26 24.60 -24.54
N HIS A 530 -8.05 24.41 -25.84
CA HIS A 530 -7.95 23.09 -26.46
C HIS A 530 -6.64 22.37 -26.06
N GLY A 531 -6.72 21.04 -25.90
CA GLY A 531 -5.55 20.18 -25.72
C GLY A 531 -4.84 19.87 -27.04
N GLU A 532 -3.74 19.12 -26.99
CA GLU A 532 -2.99 18.74 -28.20
C GLU A 532 -3.81 17.86 -29.17
N ASP A 533 -4.70 17.01 -28.65
CA ASP A 533 -5.46 16.05 -29.46
C ASP A 533 -6.82 16.58 -29.95
N VAL A 534 -7.08 17.87 -29.75
CA VAL A 534 -8.36 18.53 -30.05
C VAL A 534 -8.08 19.88 -30.67
N ASP A 535 -8.78 20.27 -31.74
CA ASP A 535 -8.64 21.62 -32.30
C ASP A 535 -9.45 22.68 -31.54
N ALA A 536 -9.28 23.96 -31.91
CA ALA A 536 -9.97 25.08 -31.27
C ALA A 536 -11.50 25.00 -31.40
N GLU A 537 -12.01 24.34 -32.45
CA GLU A 537 -13.43 24.07 -32.65
C GLU A 537 -13.93 22.86 -31.85
N GLY A 538 -13.05 22.14 -31.16
CA GLY A 538 -13.37 20.98 -30.34
C GLY A 538 -13.39 19.66 -31.13
N ARG A 539 -12.90 19.61 -32.36
CA ARG A 539 -12.88 18.37 -33.16
C ARG A 539 -11.62 17.57 -32.83
N GLY A 540 -11.78 16.26 -32.70
CA GLY A 540 -10.68 15.31 -32.54
C GLY A 540 -11.04 13.95 -33.12
N VAL A 541 -10.08 13.02 -33.12
CA VAL A 541 -10.26 11.68 -33.68
C VAL A 541 -9.65 10.64 -32.75
N VAL A 542 -10.41 9.61 -32.40
CA VAL A 542 -9.88 8.41 -31.73
C VAL A 542 -9.32 7.48 -32.79
N ASP A 543 -7.99 7.39 -32.88
CA ASP A 543 -7.25 6.62 -33.89
C ASP A 543 -6.45 5.43 -33.31
N ALA A 544 -6.22 5.46 -32.00
CA ALA A 544 -5.50 4.44 -31.25
C ALA A 544 -6.04 4.31 -29.81
N THR A 545 -5.74 3.19 -29.15
CA THR A 545 -5.98 3.06 -27.71
C THR A 545 -4.83 3.69 -26.93
N ARG A 546 -5.02 4.90 -26.40
CA ARG A 546 -4.01 5.72 -25.71
C ARG A 546 -4.65 6.82 -24.86
N LEU A 547 -3.83 7.59 -24.16
CA LEU A 547 -4.22 8.87 -23.58
C LEU A 547 -4.38 9.95 -24.65
N TYR A 548 -5.44 10.74 -24.56
CA TYR A 548 -5.68 11.93 -25.37
C TYR A 548 -5.74 13.17 -24.47
N GLN A 549 -4.98 14.21 -24.79
CA GLN A 549 -5.04 15.51 -24.11
C GLN A 549 -6.16 16.35 -24.71
N LEU A 550 -7.20 16.57 -23.93
CA LEU A 550 -8.46 17.14 -24.39
C LEU A 550 -8.55 18.65 -24.18
N VAL A 551 -8.14 19.10 -22.99
CA VAL A 551 -8.26 20.49 -22.55
C VAL A 551 -6.95 20.90 -21.91
N ARG A 552 -6.55 22.15 -22.16
CA ARG A 552 -5.51 22.87 -21.44
C ARG A 552 -6.00 24.29 -21.17
N GLN A 553 -6.45 24.54 -19.95
CA GLN A 553 -6.95 25.86 -19.55
C GLN A 553 -5.83 26.89 -19.53
N HIS A 554 -6.09 28.08 -20.08
CA HIS A 554 -5.20 29.23 -20.00
C HIS A 554 -5.72 30.28 -19.01
N GLY A 555 -4.81 30.91 -18.27
CA GLY A 555 -5.15 31.94 -17.29
C GLY A 555 -5.62 31.36 -15.95
N SER A 556 -6.78 31.78 -15.46
CA SER A 556 -7.29 31.33 -14.15
C SER A 556 -7.91 29.93 -14.25
N ILE A 557 -7.36 28.98 -13.50
CA ILE A 557 -7.86 27.61 -13.46
C ILE A 557 -9.12 27.52 -12.60
N GLY A 558 -10.17 26.90 -13.15
CA GLY A 558 -11.45 26.75 -12.47
C GLY A 558 -12.12 25.42 -12.76
N ASP A 559 -13.26 25.20 -12.10
CA ASP A 559 -14.14 24.07 -12.38
C ASP A 559 -14.70 24.20 -13.80
N ARG A 560 -14.56 23.16 -14.62
CA ARG A 560 -15.13 23.12 -15.97
C ARG A 560 -15.85 21.80 -16.21
N VAL A 561 -16.80 21.80 -17.14
CA VAL A 561 -17.46 20.60 -17.64
C VAL A 561 -16.94 20.31 -19.04
N VAL A 562 -16.30 19.17 -19.23
CA VAL A 562 -15.97 18.67 -20.56
C VAL A 562 -17.03 17.65 -20.98
N GLU A 563 -17.57 17.79 -22.19
CA GLU A 563 -18.45 16.81 -22.83
C GLU A 563 -17.84 16.43 -24.18
N ILE A 564 -17.71 15.11 -24.42
CA ILE A 564 -17.18 14.55 -25.66
C ILE A 564 -18.27 13.73 -26.31
N ARG A 565 -18.73 14.16 -27.49
CA ARG A 565 -19.71 13.45 -28.32
C ARG A 565 -19.00 12.73 -29.44
N PHE A 566 -19.11 11.41 -29.49
CA PHE A 566 -18.53 10.59 -30.56
C PHE A 566 -19.46 10.57 -31.77
N LEU A 567 -18.92 10.76 -32.97
CA LEU A 567 -19.69 10.83 -34.21
C LEU A 567 -19.92 9.45 -34.84
N ASP A 568 -19.30 8.40 -34.32
CA ASP A 568 -19.50 7.00 -34.69
C ASP A 568 -19.53 6.12 -33.44
N ARG A 569 -19.99 4.87 -33.57
CA ARG A 569 -20.03 3.87 -32.51
C ARG A 569 -18.64 3.25 -32.26
N GLY A 570 -18.54 2.41 -31.22
CA GLY A 570 -17.35 1.58 -30.99
C GLY A 570 -16.21 2.27 -30.22
N ALA A 571 -16.41 3.52 -29.80
CA ALA A 571 -15.48 4.20 -28.89
C ALA A 571 -15.51 3.52 -27.51
N ARG A 572 -14.33 3.38 -26.89
CA ARG A 572 -14.16 2.88 -25.53
C ARG A 572 -13.48 3.96 -24.69
N ALA A 573 -14.08 4.33 -23.58
CA ALA A 573 -13.53 5.30 -22.63
C ALA A 573 -13.19 4.59 -21.31
N PHE A 574 -11.94 4.76 -20.84
CA PHE A 574 -11.38 4.01 -19.72
C PHE A 574 -11.30 4.85 -18.45
N ALA A 575 -10.53 5.95 -18.48
CA ALA A 575 -10.34 6.82 -17.33
C ALA A 575 -10.03 8.26 -17.73
N PHE A 576 -10.59 9.23 -16.99
CA PHE A 576 -10.15 10.62 -17.04
C PHE A 576 -8.97 10.83 -16.10
N THR A 577 -7.95 11.53 -16.59
CA THR A 577 -6.76 11.92 -15.81
C THR A 577 -6.44 13.39 -15.99
N PHE A 578 -5.70 13.97 -15.06
CA PHE A 578 -5.62 15.42 -14.90
C PHE A 578 -4.18 15.87 -14.67
N GLY A 579 -3.92 17.16 -14.92
CA GLY A 579 -2.85 17.85 -14.22
C GLY A 579 -2.64 19.27 -14.67
#